data_AF-A0A8D0Q0S5-F1
#
_entry.id   AF-A0A8D0Q0S5-F1
#
_cell.length_a   1.000
_cell.length_b   1.000
_cell.length_c   1.000
_cell.angle_alpha   90.00
_cell.angle_beta   90.00
_cell.angle_gamma   90.00
#
_symmetry.space_group_name_H-M   'P 1'
#
loop_
_entity.id
_entity.type
_entity.pdbx_description
1 polymer ?
#
loop_
_entity_poly.entity_id
_entity_poly.type
_entity_poly.pdbx_seq_one_letter_code
_entity_poly.pdbx_strand_id
1 'polypeptide(L)'
;HFRGRKNRCYRLAVRAVTRAFVKCTRARRLKKRSLRTLWINRITAASQEHGLKYPAFIINLIKCQVELNRKVLADLAIYEPKTFKSLAALAKRRREEGFAAALGDGKEPDGIFSRVVQHR
;
A
#
# COMPACT_ATOMS: atom_id res chain seq x y z
N HIS A 1 -16.84 13.83 -24.13
CA HIS A 1 -18.10 14.01 -24.88
C HIS A 1 -18.21 12.93 -25.98
N PHE A 2 -19.41 12.59 -26.47
CA PHE A 2 -19.58 11.57 -27.51
C PHE A 2 -19.18 12.10 -28.91
N ARG A 3 -18.70 11.21 -29.80
CA ARG A 3 -18.34 11.52 -31.21
C ARG A 3 -19.24 10.82 -32.24
N GLY A 4 -19.43 11.40 -33.42
CA GLY A 4 -20.30 10.83 -34.47
C GLY A 4 -21.79 10.85 -34.10
N ARG A 5 -22.66 10.13 -34.83
CA ARG A 5 -24.13 10.25 -34.68
C ARG A 5 -24.69 10.01 -33.27
N LYS A 6 -23.96 9.33 -32.38
CA LYS A 6 -24.34 9.14 -30.96
C LYS A 6 -24.34 10.42 -30.12
N ASN A 7 -23.83 11.54 -30.64
CA ASN A 7 -23.88 12.84 -29.95
C ASN A 7 -25.12 13.69 -30.31
N ARG A 8 -25.83 13.34 -31.39
CA ARG A 8 -26.95 14.14 -31.94
C ARG A 8 -28.24 13.36 -32.16
N CYS A 9 -28.15 12.08 -32.53
CA CYS A 9 -29.33 11.25 -32.76
C CYS A 9 -29.82 10.61 -31.45
N TYR A 10 -30.99 11.01 -30.96
CA TYR A 10 -31.57 10.56 -29.68
C TYR A 10 -31.55 9.03 -29.49
N ARG A 11 -32.05 8.28 -30.48
CA ARG A 11 -32.10 6.80 -30.43
C ARG A 11 -30.73 6.15 -30.18
N LEU A 12 -29.66 6.72 -30.75
CA LEU A 12 -28.29 6.24 -30.55
C LEU A 12 -27.68 6.77 -29.24
N ALA A 13 -28.00 8.01 -28.88
CA ALA A 13 -27.53 8.66 -27.66
C ALA A 13 -28.02 7.92 -26.42
N VAL A 14 -29.32 7.57 -26.33
CA VAL A 14 -29.88 6.84 -25.17
C VAL A 14 -29.10 5.54 -24.91
N ARG A 15 -28.86 4.73 -25.94
CA ARG A 15 -28.07 3.49 -25.82
C ARG A 15 -26.64 3.75 -25.33
N ALA A 16 -26.00 4.80 -25.83
CA ALA A 16 -24.64 5.17 -25.44
C ALA A 16 -24.55 5.68 -24.01
N VAL A 17 -25.51 6.51 -23.59
CA VAL A 17 -25.63 7.06 -22.23
C VAL A 17 -25.87 5.95 -21.22
N THR A 18 -26.82 5.04 -21.47
CA THR A 18 -27.07 3.91 -20.57
C THR A 18 -25.82 3.05 -20.37
N ARG A 19 -25.08 2.75 -21.45
CA ARG A 19 -23.79 2.04 -21.37
C ARG A 19 -22.74 2.83 -20.57
N ALA A 20 -22.68 4.15 -20.76
CA ALA A 20 -21.76 5.01 -20.03
C ALA A 20 -22.07 5.02 -18.53
N PHE A 21 -23.35 5.06 -18.14
CA PHE A 21 -23.76 4.98 -16.73
C PHE A 21 -23.42 3.64 -16.09
N VAL A 22 -23.66 2.52 -16.77
CA VAL A 22 -23.24 1.19 -16.27
C VAL A 22 -21.73 1.15 -16.08
N LYS A 23 -20.96 1.65 -17.04
CA LYS A 23 -19.49 1.73 -16.94
C LYS A 23 -19.05 2.64 -15.78
N CYS A 24 -19.67 3.80 -15.62
CA CYS A 24 -19.35 4.75 -14.53
C CYS A 24 -19.50 4.06 -13.17
N THR A 25 -20.63 3.38 -12.94
CA THR A 25 -20.89 2.68 -11.68
C THR A 25 -19.88 1.55 -11.42
N ARG A 26 -19.56 0.73 -12.44
CA ARG A 26 -18.55 -0.33 -12.32
C ARG A 26 -17.14 0.23 -12.11
N ALA A 27 -16.80 1.33 -12.78
CA ALA A 27 -15.48 1.96 -12.72
C ALA A 27 -15.13 2.50 -11.33
N ARG A 28 -16.11 2.85 -10.48
CA ARG A 28 -15.84 3.28 -9.08
C ARG A 28 -15.09 2.21 -8.28
N ARG A 29 -15.47 0.94 -8.42
CA ARG A 29 -14.81 -0.19 -7.75
C ARG A 29 -13.41 -0.44 -8.35
N LEU A 30 -13.31 -0.38 -9.67
CA LEU A 30 -12.03 -0.54 -10.37
C LEU A 30 -11.03 0.56 -10.00
N LYS A 31 -11.47 1.83 -9.92
CA LYS A 31 -10.62 2.95 -9.50
C LYS A 31 -9.97 2.71 -8.13
N LYS A 32 -10.73 2.20 -7.16
CA LYS A 32 -10.19 1.86 -5.82
C LYS A 32 -9.11 0.78 -5.91
N ARG A 33 -9.32 -0.25 -6.74
CA ARG A 33 -8.32 -1.31 -6.97
C ARG A 33 -7.07 -0.77 -7.67
N SER A 34 -7.22 -0.01 -8.75
CA SER A 34 -6.11 0.58 -9.49
C SER A 34 -5.28 1.53 -8.64
N LEU A 35 -5.90 2.35 -7.79
CA LEU A 35 -5.19 3.22 -6.85
C LEU A 35 -4.39 2.42 -5.81
N ARG A 36 -4.98 1.35 -5.26
CA ARG A 36 -4.26 0.46 -4.34
C ARG A 36 -3.05 -0.18 -5.02
N THR A 37 -3.20 -0.66 -6.24
CA THR A 37 -2.07 -1.22 -7.02
C THR A 37 -1.00 -0.18 -7.27
N LEU A 38 -1.36 1.05 -7.63
CA LEU A 38 -0.41 2.15 -7.82
C LEU A 38 0.38 2.44 -6.55
N TRP A 39 -0.28 2.53 -5.39
CA TRP A 39 0.41 2.77 -4.12
C TRP A 39 1.36 1.63 -3.76
N ILE A 40 0.95 0.37 -3.98
CA ILE A 40 1.83 -0.79 -3.77
C ILE A 40 3.07 -0.70 -4.65
N ASN A 41 2.92 -0.37 -5.93
CA ASN A 41 4.04 -0.25 -6.85
C ASN A 41 5.01 0.87 -6.42
N ARG A 42 4.46 2.03 -6.00
CA ARG A 42 5.27 3.15 -5.47
C ARG A 42 6.05 2.76 -4.22
N ILE A 43 5.40 2.13 -3.25
CA ILE A 43 6.07 1.65 -2.02
C ILE A 43 7.11 0.58 -2.37
N THR A 44 6.84 -0.28 -3.34
CA THR A 44 7.78 -1.31 -3.78
C THR A 44 9.06 -0.69 -4.34
N ALA A 45 8.95 0.32 -5.20
CA ALA A 45 10.09 1.05 -5.73
C ALA A 45 10.90 1.73 -4.60
N ALA A 46 10.23 2.50 -3.73
CA ALA A 46 10.90 3.18 -2.61
C ALA A 46 11.55 2.20 -1.61
N SER A 47 10.92 1.04 -1.38
CA SER A 47 11.52 0.00 -0.52
C SER A 47 12.79 -0.58 -1.16
N GLN A 48 12.81 -0.76 -2.48
CA GLN A 48 13.96 -1.28 -3.21
C GLN A 48 15.15 -0.33 -3.15
N GLU A 49 14.93 0.98 -3.20
CA GLU A 49 15.98 2.00 -2.99
C GLU A 49 16.66 1.87 -1.61
N HIS A 50 15.97 1.30 -0.62
CA HIS A 50 16.50 1.02 0.71
C HIS A 50 16.87 -0.47 0.93
N GLY A 51 16.92 -1.28 -0.13
CA GLY A 51 17.31 -2.69 -0.07
C GLY A 51 16.27 -3.62 0.58
N LEU A 52 15.00 -3.21 0.62
CA LEU A 52 13.90 -4.00 1.18
C LEU A 52 12.85 -4.38 0.12
N LYS A 53 12.22 -5.55 0.30
CA LYS A 53 11.07 -5.97 -0.52
C LYS A 53 9.77 -5.52 0.15
N TYR A 54 8.77 -5.12 -0.64
CA TYR A 54 7.47 -4.67 -0.15
C TYR A 54 6.81 -5.60 0.89
N PRO A 55 6.73 -6.93 0.69
CA PRO A 55 6.10 -7.81 1.68
C PRO A 55 6.81 -7.77 3.04
N ALA A 56 8.15 -7.77 3.01
CA ALA A 56 8.96 -7.68 4.21
C ALA A 56 8.78 -6.32 4.90
N PHE A 57 8.74 -5.22 4.15
CA PHE A 57 8.50 -3.89 4.69
C PHE A 57 7.15 -3.81 5.44
N ILE A 58 6.06 -4.21 4.78
CA ILE A 58 4.71 -4.11 5.36
C ILE A 58 4.53 -5.03 6.58
N ILE A 59 4.99 -6.28 6.51
CA ILE A 59 4.84 -7.23 7.63
C ILE A 59 5.57 -6.71 8.87
N ASN A 60 6.78 -6.18 8.71
CA ASN A 60 7.56 -5.71 9.86
C ASN A 60 6.99 -4.42 10.46
N LEU A 61 6.41 -3.52 9.65
CA LEU A 61 5.68 -2.37 10.21
C LEU A 61 4.47 -2.78 11.04
N ILE A 62 3.68 -3.76 10.57
CA ILE A 62 2.54 -4.30 11.33
C ILE A 62 3.01 -4.93 12.64
N LYS A 63 4.13 -5.68 12.63
CA LYS A 63 4.71 -6.28 13.85
C LYS A 63 5.18 -5.25 14.87
N CYS A 64 5.49 -4.02 14.45
CA CYS A 64 5.83 -2.91 15.34
C CYS A 64 4.62 -2.09 15.79
N GLN A 65 3.38 -2.56 15.55
CA GLN A 65 2.14 -1.82 15.83
C GLN A 65 2.05 -0.46 15.09
N VAL A 66 2.77 -0.29 13.98
CA VAL A 66 2.72 0.93 13.15
C VAL A 66 1.64 0.76 12.08
N GLU A 67 0.44 1.24 12.40
CA GLU A 67 -0.74 1.12 11.51
C GLU A 67 -0.82 2.25 10.47
N LEU A 68 0.06 2.20 9.47
CA LEU A 68 0.02 3.14 8.34
C LEU A 68 -0.66 2.54 7.11
N ASN A 69 -1.55 3.33 6.49
CA ASN A 69 -2.20 2.94 5.25
C ASN A 69 -1.26 3.11 4.03
N ARG A 70 -1.57 2.42 2.92
CA ARG A 70 -0.72 2.48 1.70
C ARG A 70 -0.70 3.85 1.03
N LYS A 71 -1.77 4.65 1.20
CA LYS A 71 -1.83 5.99 0.63
C LYS A 71 -0.76 6.87 1.28
N VAL A 72 -0.78 6.95 2.61
CA VAL A 72 0.16 7.74 3.41
C VAL A 72 1.59 7.23 3.20
N LEU A 73 1.83 5.92 3.18
CA LEU A 73 3.16 5.38 2.91
C LEU A 73 3.68 5.77 1.51
N ALA A 74 2.82 5.77 0.49
CA ALA A 74 3.21 6.20 -0.85
C ALA A 74 3.43 7.72 -0.93
N ASP A 75 2.66 8.51 -0.18
CA ASP A 75 2.82 9.97 -0.13
C ASP A 75 4.13 10.35 0.62
N LEU A 76 4.42 9.69 1.76
CA LEU A 76 5.68 9.85 2.50
C LEU A 76 6.89 9.46 1.65
N ALA A 77 6.80 8.39 0.86
CA ALA A 77 7.88 7.99 -0.04
C ALA A 77 8.23 9.07 -1.08
N ILE A 78 7.26 9.89 -1.49
CA ILE A 78 7.45 10.93 -2.51
C ILE A 78 7.89 12.25 -1.88
N TYR A 79 7.18 12.70 -0.84
CA TYR A 79 7.36 14.05 -0.29
C TYR A 79 8.32 14.09 0.91
N GLU A 80 8.48 12.97 1.62
CA GLU A 80 9.23 12.89 2.89
C GLU A 80 10.23 11.71 2.88
N PRO A 81 11.27 11.76 2.02
CA PRO A 81 12.19 10.63 1.84
C PRO A 81 12.97 10.28 3.12
N LYS A 82 13.24 11.27 3.98
CA LYS A 82 13.91 11.05 5.28
C LYS A 82 13.05 10.20 6.22
N THR A 83 11.75 10.49 6.29
CA THR A 83 10.77 9.75 7.09
C THR A 83 10.56 8.34 6.53
N PHE A 84 10.50 8.19 5.21
CA PHE A 84 10.40 6.86 4.61
C PHE A 84 11.65 6.01 4.89
N LYS A 85 12.85 6.62 4.84
CA LYS A 85 14.12 5.95 5.19
C LYS A 85 14.15 5.46 6.65
N SER A 86 13.65 6.25 7.60
CA SER A 86 13.61 5.84 9.01
C SER A 86 12.63 4.67 9.23
N LEU A 87 11.47 4.70 8.57
CA LEU A 87 10.52 3.58 8.56
C LEU A 87 11.12 2.31 7.95
N ALA A 88 11.87 2.45 6.85
CA ALA A 88 12.56 1.33 6.21
C ALA A 88 13.65 0.74 7.14
N ALA A 89 14.41 1.59 7.82
CA ALA A 89 15.39 1.16 8.81
C ALA A 89 14.73 0.42 10.00
N LEU A 90 13.63 0.94 10.53
CA LEU A 90 12.84 0.28 11.58
C LEU A 90 12.36 -1.09 11.13
N ALA A 91 11.78 -1.19 9.93
CA ALA A 91 11.31 -2.44 9.36
C ALA A 91 12.46 -3.46 9.17
N LYS A 92 13.66 -3.00 8.80
CA LYS A 92 14.85 -3.84 8.70
C LYS A 92 15.30 -4.34 10.07
N ARG A 93 15.35 -3.47 11.09
CA ARG A 93 15.71 -3.87 12.46
C ARG A 93 14.76 -4.90 13.04
N ARG A 94 13.44 -4.68 12.92
CA ARG A 94 12.45 -5.65 13.39
C ARG A 94 12.56 -7.01 12.69
N ARG A 95 12.98 -7.01 11.42
CA ARG A 95 13.23 -8.24 10.65
C ARG A 95 14.44 -9.00 11.17
N GLU A 96 15.53 -8.30 11.44
CA GLU A 96 16.76 -8.87 12.04
C GLU A 96 16.48 -9.50 13.40
N GLU A 97 15.77 -8.78 14.29
CA GLU A 97 15.33 -9.31 15.59
C GLU A 97 14.46 -10.56 15.42
N GLY A 98 13.56 -10.58 14.43
CA GLY A 98 12.72 -11.73 14.15
C GLY A 98 13.50 -12.95 13.67
N PHE A 99 14.63 -12.75 12.96
CA PHE A 99 15.51 -13.85 12.57
C PHE A 99 16.35 -14.35 13.75
N ALA A 100 16.88 -13.45 14.59
CA ALA A 100 17.62 -13.83 15.79
C ALA A 100 16.75 -14.67 16.73
N ALA A 101 15.53 -14.21 17.01
CA ALA A 101 14.59 -14.95 17.86
C ALA A 101 14.21 -16.33 17.29
N ALA A 102 14.18 -16.48 15.96
CA ALA A 102 13.87 -17.76 15.32
C ALA A 102 15.05 -18.74 15.29
N LEU A 103 16.28 -18.23 15.38
CA LEU A 103 17.51 -19.05 15.45
C LEU A 103 17.84 -19.48 16.87
N GLY A 104 17.40 -18.72 17.88
CA GLY A 104 17.62 -19.03 19.29
C GLY A 104 16.67 -20.12 19.82
N ASP A 105 17.06 -20.74 20.93
CA ASP A 105 16.27 -21.80 21.61
C ASP A 105 15.08 -21.25 22.44
N GLY A 106 14.66 -19.99 22.20
CA GLY A 106 13.58 -19.32 22.95
C GLY A 106 13.93 -18.91 24.40
N LYS A 107 15.17 -19.13 24.83
CA LYS A 107 15.68 -18.68 26.15
C LYS A 107 16.11 -17.22 26.17
N GLU A 108 16.44 -16.68 25.00
CA GLU A 108 16.86 -15.29 24.84
C GLU A 108 15.68 -14.33 25.03
N PRO A 109 15.91 -13.14 25.60
CA PRO A 109 14.86 -12.16 25.81
C PRO A 109 14.35 -11.59 24.48
N ASP A 110 13.09 -11.17 24.47
CA ASP A 110 12.51 -10.49 23.32
C ASP A 110 13.31 -9.23 22.95
N GLY A 111 13.50 -9.05 21.64
CA GLY A 111 14.06 -7.85 21.02
C GLY A 111 13.32 -6.58 21.42
N ILE A 112 14.01 -5.44 21.35
CA ILE A 112 13.49 -4.15 21.84
C ILE A 112 12.26 -3.74 21.02
N PHE A 113 12.31 -3.89 19.69
CA PHE A 113 11.19 -3.52 18.81
C PHE A 113 10.18 -4.66 18.60
N SER A 114 10.41 -5.84 19.18
CA SER A 114 9.46 -6.96 19.13
C SER A 114 8.46 -6.96 20.28
N ARG A 115 8.67 -6.16 21.33
CA ARG A 115 7.73 -6.02 22.44
C ARG A 115 6.46 -5.31 21.98
N VAL A 116 5.32 -5.88 22.36
CA VAL A 116 3.99 -5.40 21.98
C VAL A 116 3.36 -4.69 23.17
N VAL A 117 2.84 -3.48 22.96
CA VAL A 117 2.08 -2.76 23.98
C VAL A 117 0.74 -3.45 24.15
N GLN A 118 0.46 -3.91 25.36
CA GLN A 118 -0.81 -4.52 25.72
C GLN A 118 -1.83 -3.43 26.05
N HIS A 119 -3.00 -3.47 25.40
CA HIS A 119 -4.11 -2.59 25.73
C HIS A 119 -5.06 -3.36 26.67
N ARG A 120 -5.25 -2.84 27.89
CA ARG A 120 -6.24 -3.35 28.86
C ARG A 120 -7.59 -2.69 28.64
#